data_AF-A0A821HBF8-F1
#
_entry.id   AF-A0A821HBF8-F1
#
_cell.length_a   1.000
_cell.length_b   1.000
_cell.length_c   1.000
_cell.angle_alpha   90.00
_cell.angle_beta   90.00
_cell.angle_gamma   90.00
#
_symmetry.space_group_name_H-M   'P 1'
#
loop_
_entity.id
_entity.type
_entity.pdbx_description
1 polymer ?
#
loop_
_entity_poly.entity_id
_entity_poly.type
_entity_poly.pdbx_seq_one_letter_code
_entity_poly.pdbx_strand_id
1 'polypeptide(L)' 'MRSPTQVKAMQDAGWEIASHGYKWIEHKDMSEETERTQIDEAIRLHTLATGQRPTGWYTGRCSVNTVHLASEEGGFEYIS' A
#
# COMPACT_ATOMS: atom_id res chain seq x y z
N MET A 1 -0.94 -3.57 15.67
CA MET A 1 -0.36 -4.23 14.48
C MET A 1 -0.36 -5.73 14.66
N ARG A 2 -0.54 -6.52 13.58
CA ARG A 2 -0.62 -8.00 13.68
C ARG A 2 0.76 -8.68 13.80
N SER A 3 1.78 -8.15 13.14
CA SER A 3 3.10 -8.78 13.00
C SER A 3 4.25 -7.77 13.14
N PRO A 4 4.34 -7.02 14.27
CA PRO A 4 5.32 -5.94 14.43
C PRO A 4 6.78 -6.43 14.45
N THR A 5 7.05 -7.62 14.98
CA THR A 5 8.41 -8.19 15.04
C THR A 5 8.96 -8.49 13.65
N GLN A 6 8.12 -8.95 12.72
CA GLN A 6 8.49 -9.21 11.34
C GLN A 6 8.83 -7.91 10.60
N VAL A 7 8.01 -6.87 10.76
CA VAL A 7 8.29 -5.53 10.20
C VAL A 7 9.64 -5.01 10.73
N LYS A 8 9.88 -5.12 12.04
CA LYS A 8 11.14 -4.67 12.64
C LYS A 8 12.35 -5.41 12.05
N ALA A 9 12.26 -6.73 11.87
CA ALA A 9 13.34 -7.51 11.28
C ALA A 9 13.65 -7.09 9.83
N MET A 10 12.62 -6.76 9.03
CA MET A 10 12.80 -6.25 7.66
C MET A 10 13.51 -4.88 7.67
N GLN A 11 13.13 -4.00 8.60
CA GLN A 11 13.78 -2.69 8.75
C GLN A 11 15.23 -2.81 9.22
N ASP A 12 15.52 -3.71 10.17
CA ASP A 12 16.88 -3.95 10.66
C ASP A 12 17.78 -4.55 9.56
N ALA A 13 17.19 -5.29 8.61
CA ALA A 13 17.86 -5.78 7.41
C ALA A 13 18.03 -4.73 6.30
N GLY A 14 17.49 -3.51 6.48
CA GLY A 14 17.58 -2.43 5.49
C GLY A 14 16.73 -2.64 4.24
N TRP A 15 15.67 -3.46 4.32
CA TRP A 15 14.77 -3.70 3.19
C TRP A 15 13.77 -2.56 3.02
N GLU A 16 13.45 -2.25 1.77
CA GLU A 16 12.31 -1.41 1.45
C GLU A 16 11.00 -2.12 1.82
N ILE A 17 10.03 -1.37 2.35
CA ILE A 17 8.69 -1.87 2.66
C ILE A 17 7.67 -1.15 1.77
N ALA A 18 7.52 -1.64 0.54
CA ALA A 18 6.49 -1.19 -0.39
C ALA A 18 5.08 -1.60 0.10
N SER A 19 4.05 -0.87 -0.33
CA SER A 19 2.68 -1.21 0.02
C SER A 19 2.11 -2.30 -0.87
N HIS A 20 1.51 -3.31 -0.23
CA HIS A 20 0.74 -4.35 -0.91
C HIS A 20 -0.78 -4.18 -0.71
N GLY A 21 -1.24 -2.92 -0.65
CA GLY A 21 -2.64 -2.57 -0.40
C GLY A 21 -3.10 -2.73 1.05
N TYR A 22 -4.31 -2.25 1.36
CA TYR A 22 -4.89 -2.33 2.71
C TYR A 22 -5.34 -3.75 3.07
N LYS A 23 -5.86 -4.48 2.07
CA LYS A 23 -6.33 -5.86 2.19
C LYS A 23 -5.85 -6.66 1.00
N TRP A 24 -5.52 -7.91 1.28
CA TRP A 24 -5.21 -8.87 0.23
C TRP A 24 -6.49 -9.55 -0.28
N ILE A 25 -7.26 -8.83 -1.09
CA ILE A 25 -8.54 -9.26 -1.69
C ILE A 25 -8.56 -8.96 -3.20
N GLU A 26 -9.65 -9.32 -3.88
CA GLU A 26 -9.87 -8.96 -5.29
C GLU A 26 -10.43 -7.54 -5.40
N HIS A 27 -9.84 -6.70 -6.25
CA HIS A 27 -10.28 -5.31 -6.45
C HIS A 27 -11.07 -5.09 -7.75
N LYS A 28 -11.14 -6.06 -8.67
CA LYS A 28 -11.75 -5.93 -10.01
C LYS A 28 -13.02 -5.07 -10.08
N ASP A 29 -13.96 -5.29 -9.15
CA ASP A 29 -15.28 -4.63 -9.12
C ASP A 29 -15.44 -3.64 -7.94
N MET A 30 -14.34 -3.25 -7.29
CA MET A 30 -14.35 -2.28 -6.20
C MET A 30 -14.74 -0.89 -6.74
N SER A 31 -15.60 -0.17 -6.03
CA SER A 31 -15.89 1.22 -6.40
C SER A 31 -14.64 2.09 -6.20
N GLU A 32 -14.49 3.09 -7.07
CA GLU A 32 -13.36 4.01 -7.02
C GLU A 32 -13.21 4.68 -5.65
N GLU A 33 -14.32 5.12 -5.04
CA GLU A 33 -14.35 5.73 -3.71
C GLU A 33 -13.82 4.78 -2.62
N THR A 34 -14.25 3.51 -2.66
CA THR A 34 -13.78 2.50 -1.69
C THR A 34 -12.30 2.22 -1.90
N GLU A 35 -11.85 2.09 -3.15
CA GLU A 35 -10.46 1.82 -3.44
C GLU A 35 -9.54 2.98 -3.04
N ARG A 36 -9.94 4.23 -3.31
CA ARG A 36 -9.22 5.43 -2.87
C ARG A 36 -9.09 5.47 -1.35
N THR A 37 -10.18 5.20 -0.63
CA THR A 37 -10.17 5.09 0.84
C THR A 37 -9.21 4.00 1.33
N GLN A 38 -9.15 2.86 0.63
CA GLN A 38 -8.21 1.79 0.99
C GLN A 38 -6.76 2.14 0.67
N ILE A 39 -6.48 2.89 -0.40
CA ILE A 39 -5.15 3.40 -0.71
C ILE A 39 -4.67 4.33 0.41
N ASP A 40 -5.50 5.30 0.80
CA ASP A 40 -5.19 6.25 1.88
C ASP A 40 -4.94 5.52 3.21
N GLU A 41 -5.78 4.54 3.54
CA GLU A 41 -5.63 3.77 4.78
C GLU A 41 -4.38 2.87 4.77
N ALA A 42 -4.01 2.31 3.61
CA ALA A 42 -2.77 1.56 3.46
C ALA A 42 -1.55 2.45 3.71
N ILE A 43 -1.51 3.65 3.12
CA ILE A 43 -0.43 4.64 3.32
C ILE A 43 -0.32 5.03 4.79
N ARG A 44 -1.46 5.34 5.43
CA ARG A 44 -1.53 5.71 6.86
C ARG A 44 -0.99 4.58 7.75
N LEU A 45 -1.40 3.33 7.51
CA LEU A 45 -0.96 2.19 8.29
C LEU A 45 0.51 1.85 8.06
N HIS A 46 1.03 1.96 6.83
CA HIS A 46 2.47 1.84 6.56
C HIS A 46 3.27 2.88 7.33
N THR A 47 2.80 4.13 7.34
CA THR A 47 3.44 5.22 8.09
C THR A 47 3.48 4.91 9.59
N LEU A 48 2.39 4.42 10.16
CA LEU A 48 2.35 4.01 11.56
C LEU A 48 3.21 2.77 11.85
N ALA A 49 3.28 1.83 10.91
CA ALA A 49 3.97 0.57 11.09
C ALA A 49 5.49 0.68 10.96
N THR A 50 5.94 1.52 10.04
CA THR A 50 7.34 1.60 9.62
C THR A 50 7.98 2.94 10.01
N GLY A 51 7.18 3.93 10.40
CA GLY A 51 7.63 5.29 10.70
C GLY A 51 7.78 6.18 9.48
N GLN A 52 7.59 5.67 8.26
CA GLN A 52 7.67 6.40 6.99
C GLN A 52 6.55 5.95 6.04
N ARG A 53 6.15 6.80 5.09
CA ARG A 53 5.19 6.41 4.06
C ARG A 53 5.80 5.36 3.10
N PRO A 54 5.00 4.48 2.48
CA PRO A 54 5.49 3.65 1.39
C PRO A 54 5.71 4.49 0.12
N THR A 55 6.76 4.18 -0.62
CA THR A 55 7.10 4.82 -1.91
C THR A 55 6.89 3.90 -3.11
N GLY A 56 6.77 2.58 -2.89
CA GLY A 56 6.29 1.61 -3.88
C GLY A 56 4.86 1.15 -3.64
N TRP A 57 4.12 0.87 -4.71
CA TRP A 57 2.77 0.30 -4.66
C TRP A 57 2.63 -0.94 -5.56
N TYR A 58 2.02 -2.00 -5.03
CA TYR A 58 1.60 -3.17 -5.81
C TYR A 58 0.27 -3.71 -5.26
N THR A 59 -0.79 -3.79 -6.05
CA THR A 59 -2.07 -4.39 -5.59
C THR A 59 -2.17 -5.87 -5.89
N GLY A 60 -1.57 -6.33 -6.99
CA GLY A 60 -1.76 -7.68 -7.52
C GLY A 60 -3.13 -7.84 -8.20
N ARG A 61 -4.17 -8.15 -7.42
CA ARG A 61 -5.54 -8.31 -7.95
C ARG A 61 -6.24 -6.95 -8.05
N CYS A 62 -5.76 -6.12 -8.99
CA CYS A 62 -6.18 -4.73 -9.16
C CYS A 62 -7.56 -4.58 -9.82
N SER A 63 -8.16 -3.40 -9.63
CA SER A 63 -9.27 -2.91 -10.42
C SER A 63 -8.76 -2.21 -11.68
N VAL A 64 -9.67 -1.80 -12.55
CA VAL A 64 -9.37 -0.91 -13.69
C VAL A 64 -8.90 0.49 -13.25
N ASN A 65 -9.19 0.90 -12.01
CA ASN A 65 -8.88 2.22 -11.47
C ASN A 65 -7.56 2.26 -10.70
N THR A 66 -7.06 1.13 -10.20
CA THR A 66 -5.96 1.07 -9.22
C THR A 66 -4.74 1.89 -9.63
N VAL A 67 -4.25 1.71 -10.86
CA VAL A 67 -3.05 2.41 -11.33
C VAL A 67 -3.29 3.92 -11.42
N HIS A 68 -4.47 4.32 -11.89
CA HIS A 68 -4.85 5.74 -11.95
C HIS A 68 -4.92 6.35 -10.55
N LEU A 69 -5.61 5.70 -9.62
CA LEU A 69 -5.77 6.17 -8.23
C LEU A 69 -4.44 6.26 -7.49
N ALA A 70 -3.59 5.23 -7.60
CA ALA A 70 -2.26 5.26 -7.01
C ALA A 70 -1.39 6.36 -7.64
N SER A 71 -1.49 6.60 -8.95
CA SER A 71 -0.76 7.69 -9.62
C SER A 71 -1.26 9.07 -9.18
N GLU A 72 -2.58 9.24 -9.01
CA GLU A 72 -3.18 10.50 -8.55
C GLU A 72 -2.79 10.87 -7.11
N GLU A 73 -2.53 9.88 -6.24
CA GLU A 73 -2.06 10.14 -4.87
C GLU A 73 -0.72 10.89 -4.87
N GLY A 74 0.14 10.64 -5.88
CA GLY A 74 1.30 11.48 -6.20
C GLY A 74 2.53 11.29 -5.32
N GLY A 75 2.51 10.39 -4.34
CA GLY A 75 3.63 10.12 -3.44
C GLY A 75 4.34 8.79 -3.65
N PHE A 76 3.98 8.03 -4.69
CA PHE A 76 4.68 6.82 -5.10
C PHE A 76 5.74 7.10 -6.17
N GLU A 77 6.92 6.49 -6.02
CA GLU A 77 8.01 6.52 -6.99
C GLU A 77 7.78 5.48 -8.11
N TYR A 78 7.08 4.39 -7.80
CA TYR A 78 6.74 3.35 -8.76
C TYR A 78 5.44 2.62 -8.39
N ILE A 79 4.78 2.09 -9.42
CA ILE A 79 3.61 1.21 -9.33
C ILE A 79 3.97 -0.05 -10.11
N SER A 80 3.91 -1.21 -9.45
CA SER A 80 4.21 -2.53 -10.04
C SER A 80 2.94 -3.31 -10.40
#